data_AF-A0AB33JW12-F1
#
_entry.id   AF-A0AB33JW12-F1
#
_cell.length_a   1.000
_cell.length_b   1.000
_cell.length_c   1.000
_cell.angle_alpha   90.00
_cell.angle_beta   90.00
_cell.angle_gamma   90.00
#
_symmetry.space_group_name_H-M   'P 1'
#
loop_
_entity.id
_entity.type
_entity.pdbx_description
1 polymer ?
#
loop_
_entity_poly.entity_id
_entity_poly.type
_entity_poly.pdbx_seq_one_letter_code
_entity_poly.pdbx_strand_id
1 'polypeptide(L)'
;MAVPVVTAAVAGSALTLTLTNAGATPAYFAATPNDFGTPAQSVRLPPNPTRTLNWLLDQGRYDVTVTAATGTRFTQRYAGTLH
;
A
#
# COMPACT_ATOMS: atom_id res chain seq x y z
N MET A 1 5.60 -19.38 -3.63
CA MET A 1 4.47 -18.64 -3.02
C MET A 1 4.71 -17.14 -3.16
N ALA A 2 3.68 -16.32 -3.04
CA ALA A 2 3.81 -14.87 -3.05
C ALA A 2 4.33 -14.41 -1.67
N VAL A 3 5.18 -13.37 -1.66
CA VAL A 3 5.75 -12.82 -0.42
C VAL A 3 5.54 -11.30 -0.46
N PRO A 4 4.44 -10.81 0.12
CA PRO A 4 4.11 -9.40 0.08
C PRO A 4 4.94 -8.61 1.09
N VAL A 5 5.47 -7.47 0.65
CA VAL A 5 6.17 -6.49 1.48
C VAL A 5 5.63 -5.12 1.13
N VAL A 6 5.34 -4.30 2.15
CA VAL A 6 5.00 -2.89 1.95
C VAL A 6 5.87 -2.03 2.86
N THR A 7 6.48 -1.01 2.27
CA THR A 7 7.15 0.05 3.01
C THR A 7 6.43 1.36 2.76
N ALA A 8 6.37 2.19 3.79
CA ALA A 8 5.70 3.47 3.75
C ALA A 8 6.66 4.59 4.13
N ALA A 9 6.66 5.67 3.35
CA ALA A 9 7.42 6.87 3.65
C ALA A 9 6.55 8.09 3.37
N VAL A 10 6.60 9.09 4.23
CA VAL A 10 5.90 10.34 4.01
C VAL A 10 6.85 11.34 3.35
N ALA A 11 6.44 11.93 2.24
CA ALA A 11 7.22 12.89 1.48
C ALA A 11 6.32 14.04 1.00
N GLY A 12 6.55 15.25 1.52
CA GLY A 12 5.74 16.42 1.20
C GLY A 12 4.25 16.19 1.56
N SER A 13 3.38 16.30 0.56
CA SER A 13 1.92 16.15 0.71
C SER A 13 1.41 14.73 0.40
N ALA A 14 2.27 13.72 0.41
CA ALA A 14 1.89 12.34 0.11
C ALA A 14 2.53 11.31 1.04
N LEU A 15 1.81 10.21 1.25
CA LEU A 15 2.33 8.95 1.73
C LEU A 15 2.70 8.09 0.51
N THR A 16 3.98 7.80 0.36
CA THR A 16 4.51 6.89 -0.64
C THR A 16 4.46 5.47 -0.09
N LEU A 17 3.64 4.61 -0.71
CA LEU A 17 3.55 3.19 -0.43
C LEU A 17 4.29 2.41 -1.51
N THR A 18 5.37 1.73 -1.13
CA THR A 18 6.12 0.84 -2.04
C THR A 18 5.68 -0.59 -1.79
N LEU A 19 5.03 -1.19 -2.78
CA LEU A 19 4.50 -2.55 -2.77
C LEU A 19 5.49 -3.45 -3.50
N THR A 20 5.95 -4.52 -2.84
CA THR A 20 6.88 -5.49 -3.42
C THR A 20 6.32 -6.90 -3.27
N ASN A 21 6.47 -7.71 -4.32
CA ASN A 21 6.26 -9.15 -4.23
C ASN A 21 7.61 -9.85 -4.37
N ALA A 22 8.22 -10.21 -3.24
CA ALA A 22 9.49 -10.94 -3.19
C ALA A 22 9.32 -12.46 -3.42
N GLY A 23 8.11 -12.89 -3.81
CA GLY A 23 7.78 -14.29 -4.03
C GLY A 23 7.83 -14.71 -5.49
N ALA A 24 7.66 -16.02 -5.71
CA ALA A 24 7.73 -16.65 -7.03
C ALA A 24 6.37 -16.76 -7.76
N THR A 25 5.27 -16.34 -7.13
CA THR A 25 3.92 -16.33 -7.73
C THR A 25 3.31 -14.93 -7.67
N PRO A 26 2.39 -14.55 -8.56
CA PRO A 26 1.75 -13.23 -8.54
C PRO A 26 1.05 -12.91 -7.21
N ALA A 27 0.99 -11.61 -6.88
CA ALA A 27 0.28 -11.08 -5.72
C ALA A 27 -0.68 -9.96 -6.15
N TYR A 28 -1.85 -9.89 -5.54
CA TYR A 28 -2.83 -8.83 -5.78
C TYR A 28 -2.91 -7.95 -4.54
N PHE A 29 -2.48 -6.71 -4.67
CA PHE A 29 -2.53 -5.71 -3.61
C PHE A 29 -3.76 -4.82 -3.77
N ALA A 30 -4.34 -4.42 -2.64
CA ALA A 30 -5.36 -3.38 -2.57
C ALA A 30 -5.03 -2.42 -1.43
N ALA A 31 -5.01 -1.13 -1.73
CA ALA A 31 -4.89 -0.03 -0.78
C ALA A 31 -6.23 0.70 -0.71
N THR A 32 -6.86 0.72 0.47
CA THR A 32 -8.21 1.26 0.67
C THR A 32 -8.20 2.38 1.73
N PRO A 33 -8.84 3.53 1.46
CA PRO A 33 -9.01 4.57 2.48
C PRO A 33 -9.88 4.03 3.62
N ASN A 34 -9.52 4.32 4.87
CA ASN A 34 -10.38 4.04 6.02
C ASN A 34 -11.26 5.25 6.38
N ASP A 35 -10.73 6.47 6.25
CA ASP A 35 -11.42 7.72 6.67
C ASP A 35 -11.10 8.91 5.73
N PHE A 36 -9.87 8.96 5.19
CA PHE A 36 -9.37 10.12 4.43
C PHE A 36 -8.76 9.76 3.07
N GLY A 37 -8.91 10.69 2.13
CA GLY A 37 -8.08 10.76 0.93
C GLY A 37 -8.40 9.76 -0.18
N THR A 38 -7.37 9.50 -1.01
CA THR A 38 -7.41 8.92 -2.36
C THR A 38 -8.36 7.72 -2.54
N PRO A 39 -9.07 7.61 -3.69
CA PRO A 39 -9.87 6.42 -4.00
C PRO A 39 -9.04 5.14 -3.89
N ALA A 40 -9.70 4.03 -3.54
CA ALA A 40 -9.04 2.74 -3.43
C ALA A 40 -8.25 2.39 -4.71
N GLN A 41 -7.03 1.89 -4.53
CA GLN A 41 -6.13 1.50 -5.62
C GLN A 41 -5.82 0.01 -5.51
N SER A 42 -5.91 -0.72 -6.62
CA SER A 42 -5.56 -2.13 -6.68
C SER A 42 -4.51 -2.38 -7.75
N VAL A 43 -3.55 -3.25 -7.47
CA VAL A 43 -2.50 -3.61 -8.43
C VAL A 43 -2.16 -5.09 -8.33
N ARG A 44 -2.01 -5.73 -9.49
CA ARG A 44 -1.43 -7.06 -9.61
C ARG A 44 0.06 -6.93 -9.87
N LEU A 45 0.86 -7.57 -9.02
CA LEU A 45 2.30 -7.67 -9.16
C LEU A 45 2.68 -9.08 -9.63
N PRO A 46 3.44 -9.24 -10.74
CA PRO A 46 4.12 -10.50 -11.06
C PRO A 46 5.13 -10.94 -9.97
N PRO A 47 5.94 -12.00 -10.16
CA PRO A 47 7.05 -12.36 -9.27
C PRO A 47 8.24 -11.37 -9.33
N ASN A 48 8.77 -10.97 -8.17
CA ASN A 48 9.87 -9.99 -7.98
C ASN A 48 9.68 -8.50 -8.35
N PRO A 49 8.52 -7.97 -8.79
CA PRO A 49 8.36 -6.57 -9.11
C PRO A 49 8.16 -5.73 -7.86
N THR A 50 8.30 -4.43 -8.07
CA THR A 50 7.93 -3.39 -7.12
C THR A 50 7.03 -2.36 -7.82
N ARG A 51 6.07 -1.80 -7.09
CA ARG A 51 5.22 -0.69 -7.55
C ARG A 51 5.05 0.33 -6.44
N THR A 52 5.12 1.59 -6.80
CA THR A 52 4.83 2.69 -5.89
C THR A 52 3.41 3.21 -6.10
N LEU A 53 2.69 3.42 -5.01
CA LEU A 53 1.44 4.17 -4.95
C LEU A 53 1.70 5.48 -4.19
N ASN A 54 1.30 6.60 -4.76
CA ASN A 54 1.33 7.89 -4.09
C ASN A 54 -0.06 8.18 -3.54
N TRP A 55 -0.19 8.12 -2.23
CA TRP A 55 -1.43 8.38 -1.50
C TRP A 55 -1.44 9.83 -1.04
N LEU A 56 -2.33 10.64 -1.59
CA LEU A 56 -2.38 12.06 -1.23
C LEU A 56 -2.89 12.22 0.20
N LEU A 57 -2.22 13.08 0.96
CA LEU A 57 -2.65 13.48 2.30
C LEU A 57 -3.86 14.41 2.18
N ASP A 58 -4.84 14.20 3.05
CA ASP A 58 -5.99 15.10 3.20
C ASP A 58 -5.76 16.03 4.39
N GLN A 59 -5.42 17.29 4.11
CA GLN A 59 -5.04 18.27 5.13
C GLN A 59 -3.98 17.73 6.11
N GLY A 60 -2.95 17.07 5.56
CA GLY A 60 -1.86 16.45 6.33
C GLY A 60 -2.21 15.10 6.96
N ARG A 61 -3.45 14.62 6.84
CA ARG A 61 -3.93 13.35 7.41
C ARG A 61 -3.92 12.22 6.38
N TYR A 62 -3.66 11.00 6.85
CA TYR A 62 -3.83 9.78 6.09
C TYR A 62 -4.32 8.65 6.99
N ASP A 63 -5.13 7.76 6.41
CA ASP A 63 -5.50 6.49 7.01
C ASP A 63 -5.85 5.49 5.91
N VAL A 64 -4.95 4.54 5.67
CA VAL A 64 -5.04 3.56 4.57
C VAL A 64 -4.72 2.17 5.07
N THR A 65 -5.51 1.20 4.62
CA THR A 65 -5.23 -0.23 4.82
C THR A 65 -4.74 -0.84 3.51
N VAL A 66 -3.60 -1.52 3.55
CA VAL A 66 -3.05 -2.31 2.44
C VAL A 66 -3.23 -3.79 2.73
N THR A 67 -3.86 -4.50 1.81
CA THR A 67 -4.02 -5.96 1.84
C THR A 67 -3.32 -6.59 0.64
N ALA A 68 -2.98 -7.88 0.75
CA ALA A 68 -2.41 -8.64 -0.36
C ALA A 68 -2.97 -10.06 -0.39
N ALA A 69 -3.67 -10.40 -1.46
CA ALA A 69 -4.16 -11.76 -1.70
C ALA A 69 -2.99 -12.66 -2.12
N THR A 70 -2.41 -13.33 -1.13
CA THR A 70 -1.19 -14.16 -1.27
C THR A 70 -1.36 -15.58 -0.73
N GLY A 71 -2.59 -15.96 -0.36
CA GLY A 71 -2.88 -17.19 0.39
C GLY A 71 -2.66 -17.06 1.90
N THR A 72 -2.19 -15.90 2.37
CA THR A 72 -2.08 -15.53 3.79
C THR A 72 -3.00 -14.35 4.11
N ARG A 73 -3.14 -14.02 5.40
CA ARG A 73 -3.88 -12.82 5.86
C ARG A 73 -2.97 -11.59 5.94
N PHE A 74 -2.34 -11.22 4.82
CA PHE A 74 -1.52 -10.01 4.79
C PHE A 74 -2.40 -8.76 4.92
N THR A 75 -2.13 -7.95 5.93
CA THR A 75 -2.80 -6.67 6.17
C THR A 75 -1.85 -5.74 6.92
N GLN A 76 -1.70 -4.51 6.43
CA GLN A 76 -0.96 -3.44 7.08
C GLN A 76 -1.78 -2.16 7.02
N ARG A 77 -1.89 -1.43 8.13
CA ARG A 77 -2.57 -0.13 8.20
C ARG A 77 -1.53 0.96 8.45
N TYR A 78 -1.65 2.05 7.70
CA TYR A 78 -0.82 3.25 7.85
C TYR A 78 -1.74 4.43 8.13
N ALA A 79 -1.60 5.03 9.30
CA ALA A 79 -2.39 6.17 9.71
C ALA A 79 -1.49 7.19 10.41
N GLY A 80 -1.75 8.48 10.17
CA GLY A 80 -0.99 9.55 10.79
C GLY A 80 -1.42 10.94 10.35
N THR A 81 -0.75 11.95 10.92
CA THR A 81 -0.96 13.37 10.61
C THR A 81 0.39 14.07 10.56
N LEU A 82 0.59 14.93 9.57
CA LEU A 82 1.72 15.86 9.47
C LEU A 82 1.30 17.24 9.96
N HIS A 83 2.22 17.92 10.67
CA HIS A 83 2.08 19.29 11.18
C HIS A 83 3.26 20.14 10.72
#